data_AF-A0A432FED7-F1
#
_entry.id   AF-A0A432FED7-F1
#
_cell.length_a   1.000
_cell.length_b   1.000
_cell.length_c   1.000
_cell.angle_alpha   90.00
_cell.angle_beta   90.00
_cell.angle_gamma   90.00
#
_symmetry.space_group_name_H-M   'P 1'
#
loop_
_entity.id
_entity.type
_entity.pdbx_description
1 polymer ?
#
loop_
_entity_poly.entity_id
_entity_poly.type
_entity_poly.pdbx_seq_one_letter_code
_entity_poly.pdbx_strand_id
1 'polypeptide(L)' 'LWADDTEKVKDGDTVSIEGGYTTTFRNEIQLNKGRKDGKLEVTSG' A
#
# COMPACT_ATOMS: atom_id res chain seq x y z
N LEU A 1 2.24 0.80 -4.18
CA LEU A 1 1.78 2.09 -3.58
C LEU A 1 1.66 3.13 -4.69
N TRP A 2 0.81 4.13 -4.51
CA TRP A 2 0.72 5.27 -5.45
C TRP A 2 1.74 6.35 -5.06
N ALA A 3 2.13 7.21 -6.01
CA ALA A 3 3.20 8.20 -5.83
C ALA A 3 3.06 9.05 -4.56
N ASP A 4 1.84 9.48 -4.23
CA ASP A 4 1.59 10.32 -3.05
C ASP A 4 1.77 9.58 -1.71
N ASP A 5 1.81 8.25 -1.73
CA ASP A 5 1.94 7.39 -0.55
C ASP A 5 3.35 6.82 -0.41
N THR A 6 4.17 6.84 -1.47
CA THR A 6 5.55 6.30 -1.43
C THR A 6 6.49 7.10 -0.54
N GLU A 7 6.24 8.39 -0.32
CA GLU A 7 7.05 9.22 0.59
C GLU A 7 6.67 9.07 2.07
N LYS A 8 5.54 8.42 2.36
CA LYS A 8 5.00 8.28 3.73
C LYS A 8 5.46 7.02 4.45
N VAL A 9 6.10 6.11 3.73
CA VAL A 9 6.56 4.82 4.25
C VAL A 9 8.05 4.68 4.02
N LYS A 10 8.73 4.03 4.97
CA LYS A 10 10.14 3.65 4.86
C LYS A 10 10.29 2.15 5.04
N ASP A 11 11.40 1.61 4.57
CA ASP A 11 11.73 0.21 4.80
C ASP A 11 11.81 -0.07 6.30
N GLY A 12 11.14 -1.14 6.73
CA GLY A 12 11.01 -1.51 8.14
C GLY A 12 9.70 -1.08 8.81
N ASP A 13 8.90 -0.22 8.17
CA ASP A 13 7.60 0.16 8.70
C ASP A 13 6.61 -1.00 8.70
N THR A 14 5.81 -1.07 9.75
CA THR A 14 4.53 -1.78 9.74
C THR A 14 3.44 -0.81 9.31
N VAL A 15 2.67 -1.19 8.29
CA VAL A 15 1.58 -0.37 7.75
C VAL A 15 0.25 -1.11 7.79
N SER A 16 -0.84 -0.37 8.01
CA SER A 16 -2.21 -0.82 7.83
C SER A 16 -2.74 -0.31 6.49
N ILE A 17 -3.42 -1.18 5.73
CA ILE A 17 -4.07 -0.84 4.47
C ILE A 17 -5.56 -1.20 4.57
N GLU A 18 -6.43 -0.21 4.40
CA GLU A 18 -7.87 -0.38 4.28
C GLU A 18 -8.33 -0.05 2.84
N GLY A 19 -9.32 -0.78 2.33
CA GLY A 19 -9.79 -0.60 0.95
C GLY A 19 -8.72 -0.95 -0.10
N GLY A 20 -7.83 -1.90 0.22
CA GLY A 20 -6.83 -2.42 -0.70
C GLY A 20 -7.40 -3.44 -1.69
N TYR A 21 -6.65 -3.71 -2.76
CA TYR A 21 -6.99 -4.72 -3.75
C TYR A 21 -5.72 -5.43 -4.24
N THR A 22 -5.90 -6.65 -4.74
CA THR A 22 -4.82 -7.40 -5.38
C THR A 22 -4.91 -7.34 -6.89
N THR A 23 -3.77 -7.35 -7.56
CA THR A 23 -3.64 -7.56 -9.01
C THR A 23 -2.56 -8.58 -9.28
N THR A 24 -2.68 -9.28 -10.41
CA THR A 24 -1.61 -10.14 -10.91
C THR A 24 -0.88 -9.43 -12.05
N PHE A 25 0.44 -9.27 -11.92
CA PHE A 25 1.30 -8.74 -12.97
C PHE A 25 2.52 -9.65 -13.11
N ARG A 26 2.80 -10.13 -14.32
CA ARG A 26 3.91 -11.08 -14.60
C ARG A 26 3.92 -12.29 -13.64
N ASN A 27 2.74 -12.85 -13.37
CA ASN A 27 2.51 -13.97 -12.45
C ASN A 27 2.81 -13.68 -10.97
N GLU A 28 3.01 -12.42 -10.58
CA GLU A 28 3.17 -12.01 -9.19
C GLU A 28 1.91 -11.30 -8.68
N ILE A 29 1.49 -11.67 -7.47
CA ILE A 29 0.39 -10.99 -6.78
C ILE A 29 0.95 -9.72 -6.13
N GLN A 30 0.31 -8.59 -6.40
CA GLN A 30 0.66 -7.28 -5.85
C GLN A 30 -0.50 -6.77 -5.00
N LEU A 31 -0.22 -6.36 -3.77
CA LEU A 31 -1.16 -5.63 -2.92
C LEU A 31 -1.06 -4.13 -3.21
N ASN A 32 -2.18 -3.51 -3.52
CA ASN A 32 -2.29 -2.09 -3.81
C ASN A 32 -3.32 -1.43 -2.89
N LYS A 33 -3.09 -0.16 -2.55
CA LYS A 33 -4.09 0.68 -1.89
C LYS A 33 -5.09 1.22 -2.90
N GLY A 34 -6.38 1.23 -2.58
CA GLY A 34 -7.44 1.79 -3.44
C GLY A 34 -7.19 3.26 -3.77
N ARG A 35 -7.28 3.65 -5.04
CA ARG A 35 -6.83 4.98 -5.49
C ARG A 35 -7.65 6.14 -4.92
N LYS A 36 -8.97 5.97 -4.76
CA LYS A 36 -9.90 7.03 -4.34
C LYS A 36 -10.24 7.00 -2.85
N ASP A 37 -10.44 5.81 -2.31
CA ASP A 37 -11.07 5.54 -1.01
C ASP A 37 -10.23 4.65 -0.10
N GLY A 38 -9.12 4.10 -0.61
CA GLY A 38 -8.20 3.34 0.22
C GLY A 38 -7.49 4.24 1.23
N LYS A 39 -7.01 3.64 2.32
CA LYS A 39 -6.18 4.30 3.34
C LYS A 39 -4.89 3.53 3.54
N LEU A 40 -3.84 4.26 3.88
CA LEU A 40 -2.57 3.72 4.31
C LEU A 40 -2.12 4.50 5.54
N GLU A 41 -1.81 3.77 6.61
CA GLU A 41 -1.34 4.35 7.88
C GLU A 41 -0.13 3.56 8.39
N VAL A 42 0.91 4.28 8.83
CA VAL A 42 2.05 3.66 9.52
C VAL A 42 1.66 3.40 10.97
N THR A 43 1.74 2.15 11.41
CA THR A 43 1.36 1.74 12.77
C THR A 43 2.57 1.55 13.68
N SER A 44 3.75 1.28 13.10
CA SER A 44 5.04 1.17 13.82
C SER A 44 6.20 1.35 12.83
N GLY A 45 7.33 1.91 13.27
CA GLY A 45 8.53 2.12 12.45
C GLY A 45 9.72 2.62 13.24
#